data_AF-A0A662IZS5-F1
#
_entry.id   AF-A0A662IZS5-F1
#
_cell.length_a   1.000
_cell.length_b   1.000
_cell.length_c   1.000
_cell.angle_alpha   90.00
_cell.angle_beta   90.00
_cell.angle_gamma   90.00
#
_symmetry.space_group_name_H-M   'P 1'
#
loop_
_entity.id
_entity.type
_entity.pdbx_description
1 polymer ?
#
loop_
_entity_poly.entity_id
_entity_poly.type
_entity_poly.pdbx_seq_one_letter_code
_entity_poly.pdbx_strand_id
1 'polypeptide(L)' 'MEASTWTYRLGYALLDKERPERVLYRCEEPILELVEPYERKGVTPNVVFSCSHVVVDEVLTSATALPSGSCA' A
#
# COMPACT_ATOMS: atom_id res chain seq x y z
N MET A 1 9.49 13.13 -17.80
CA MET A 1 8.75 13.91 -16.78
C MET A 1 8.90 13.12 -15.49
N GLU A 2 9.83 13.53 -14.64
CA GLU A 2 10.22 12.80 -13.43
C GLU A 2 9.15 13.04 -12.36
N ALA A 3 8.53 11.97 -11.83
CA ALA A 3 7.53 12.08 -10.77
C ALA A 3 8.19 12.36 -9.41
N SER A 4 8.79 13.54 -9.28
CA SER A 4 9.74 13.89 -8.22
C SER A 4 9.14 14.59 -7.00
N THR A 5 7.82 14.49 -6.74
CA THR A 5 7.24 15.15 -5.54
C THR A 5 6.21 14.33 -4.76
N TRP A 6 5.60 13.30 -5.35
CA TRP A 6 4.51 12.59 -4.70
C TRP A 6 4.89 11.13 -4.47
N THR A 7 4.82 10.69 -3.21
CA THR A 7 4.97 9.28 -2.83
C THR A 7 3.62 8.75 -2.40
N TYR A 8 3.13 7.74 -3.09
CA TYR A 8 1.89 7.05 -2.72
C TYR A 8 2.24 5.80 -1.91
N ARG A 9 1.77 5.77 -0.66
CA ARG A 9 2.02 4.70 0.31
C ARG A 9 0.71 4.02 0.68
N LEU A 10 0.77 2.75 1.07
CA LEU A 10 -0.40 2.03 1.55
C LEU A 10 -0.45 2.04 3.08
N GLY A 11 -1.60 2.40 3.63
CA GLY A 11 -1.93 2.25 5.05
C GLY A 11 -3.30 1.59 5.19
N TYR A 12 -3.68 1.25 6.42
CA TYR A 12 -5.03 0.76 6.73
C TYR A 12 -5.70 1.60 7.80
N ALA A 13 -7.03 1.58 7.79
CA ALA A 13 -7.86 2.10 8.86
C ALA A 13 -8.93 1.08 9.22
N LEU A 14 -9.19 0.92 10.51
CA LEU A 14 -10.30 0.13 11.01
C LEU A 14 -11.48 1.06 11.25
N LEU A 15 -12.59 0.75 10.59
CA LEU A 15 -13.84 1.48 10.73
C LEU A 15 -14.81 0.67 11.61
N ASP A 16 -15.68 1.37 12.30
CA ASP A 16 -16.76 0.74 13.05
C ASP A 16 -17.71 0.04 12.07
N LYS A 17 -18.00 -1.23 12.34
CA LYS A 17 -18.78 -2.10 11.43
C LYS A 17 -20.21 -1.59 11.22
N GLU A 18 -20.80 -0.98 12.25
CA GLU A 18 -22.18 -0.49 12.21
C GLU A 18 -22.25 0.98 11.81
N ARG A 19 -21.19 1.74 12.10
CA ARG A 19 -21.08 3.19 11.83
C ARG A 19 -19.78 3.53 11.09
N PRO A 20 -19.70 3.29 9.76
CA PRO A 20 -18.45 3.39 9.00
C PRO A 20 -17.83 4.80 8.98
N GLU A 21 -18.60 5.84 9.30
CA GLU A 21 -18.10 7.20 9.51
C GLU A 21 -17.15 7.31 10.72
N ARG A 22 -17.22 6.37 11.66
CA ARG A 22 -16.38 6.32 12.84
C ARG A 22 -15.13 5.49 12.57
N VAL A 23 -13.99 6.16 12.59
CA VAL A 23 -12.67 5.51 12.56
C VAL A 23 -12.34 5.00 13.96
N LEU A 24 -12.20 3.69 14.11
CA LEU A 24 -11.75 3.04 15.35
C LEU A 24 -10.24 3.14 15.51
N TYR A 25 -9.52 2.96 14.40
CA TYR A 25 -8.07 3.02 14.37
C TYR A 25 -7.61 3.44 12.97
N ARG A 26 -6.50 4.16 12.91
CA ARG A 26 -5.77 4.46 11.67
C ARG A 26 -4.31 4.14 11.91
N CYS A 27 -3.71 3.41 10.99
CA CYS A 27 -2.29 3.10 11.08
C CYS A 27 -1.46 4.41 11.04
N GLU A 28 -0.53 4.55 11.99
CA GLU A 28 0.34 5.73 12.08
C GLU A 28 1.42 5.72 11.00
N GLU A 29 1.92 4.52 10.68
CA GLU A 29 2.95 4.29 9.68
C GLU A 29 2.38 3.53 8.46
N PRO A 30 2.94 3.73 7.27
CA PRO A 30 2.57 2.95 6.09
C PRO A 30 2.88 1.47 6.31
N ILE A 31 1.95 0.57 5.94
CA ILE A 31 2.20 -0.87 5.94
C ILE A 31 3.06 -1.32 4.76
N LEU A 32 3.00 -0.57 3.65
CA LEU A 32 3.82 -0.80 2.48
C LEU A 32 4.37 0.52 1.94
N GLU A 33 5.69 0.54 1.81
CA GLU A 33 6.47 1.63 1.23
C GLU A 33 7.53 1.06 0.30
N LEU A 34 7.82 1.78 -0.78
CA LEU A 34 8.87 1.43 -1.73
C LEU A 34 10.22 1.77 -1.10
N VAL A 35 10.99 0.76 -0.71
CA VAL A 35 12.32 0.96 -0.11
C VAL A 35 13.38 0.85 -1.19
N GLU A 36 13.20 -0.06 -2.15
CA GLU A 36 14.25 -0.44 -3.08
C GLU A 36 14.29 0.42 -4.35
N PRO A 37 15.48 0.68 -4.93
CA PRO A 37 15.61 1.53 -6.11
C PRO A 37 14.87 1.03 -7.35
N TYR A 38 14.69 -0.28 -7.49
CA TYR A 38 13.96 -0.88 -8.62
C TYR A 38 12.43 -0.72 -8.47
N GLU A 39 11.93 -0.60 -7.24
CA GLU A 39 10.52 -0.36 -6.96
C GLU A 39 10.14 1.10 -7.21
N ARG A 40 11.11 2.02 -7.03
CA ARG A 40 10.89 3.46 -7.25
C ARG A 40 11.00 3.86 -8.73
N LYS A 41 11.53 2.98 -9.58
CA LYS A 41 11.80 3.26 -11.00
C LYS A 41 10.85 2.46 -11.89
N GLY A 42 10.05 3.16 -12.70
CA GLY A 42 9.08 2.53 -13.59
C GLY A 42 8.22 3.56 -14.31
N VAL A 43 7.16 3.09 -14.98
CA VAL A 43 6.23 3.96 -15.73
C VAL A 43 5.51 4.94 -14.79
N THR A 44 5.26 4.51 -13.55
CA THR A 44 4.66 5.32 -12.48
C THR A 44 5.58 5.31 -11.25
N PRO A 45 6.57 6.23 -11.16
CA PRO A 45 7.54 6.22 -10.06
C PRO A 45 6.87 6.50 -8.71
N ASN A 46 7.43 5.97 -7.62
CA ASN A 46 7.03 6.28 -6.24
C ASN A 46 5.58 5.93 -5.86
N VAL A 47 4.95 4.94 -6.52
CA VAL A 47 3.58 4.49 -6.22
C VAL A 47 3.51 3.00 -5.85
N VAL A 48 2.85 2.70 -4.74
CA VAL A 48 2.43 1.34 -4.36
C VAL A 48 1.00 1.08 -4.84
N PHE A 49 0.78 0.03 -5.63
CA PHE A 49 -0.57 -0.41 -5.98
C PHE A 49 -1.00 -1.57 -5.10
N SER A 50 -1.93 -1.31 -4.17
CA SER A 50 -2.55 -2.37 -3.38
C SER A 50 -3.49 -3.18 -4.26
N CYS A 51 -3.28 -4.50 -4.34
CA CYS A 51 -4.21 -5.40 -4.99
C CYS A 51 -5.19 -5.97 -3.94
N SER A 52 -5.12 -7.27 -3.69
CA SER A 52 -5.94 -7.99 -2.73
C SER A 52 -5.15 -8.33 -1.46
N HIS A 53 -5.89 -8.55 -0.38
CA HIS A 53 -5.33 -9.07 0.87
C HIS A 53 -5.99 -10.43 1.16
N VAL A 54 -5.19 -11.40 1.61
CA VAL A 54 -5.63 -12.75 1.98
C VAL A 54 -5.08 -13.10 3.36
N VAL A 55 -5.86 -13.83 4.15
CA VAL A 55 -5.39 -14.34 5.44
C VAL A 55 -4.70 -15.69 5.20
N VAL A 56 -3.41 -15.77 5.55
CA VAL A 56 -2.60 -17.00 5.50
C VAL A 56 -2.06 -17.21 6.91
N ASP A 57 -2.33 -18.37 7.52
CA ASP A 57 -1.88 -18.69 8.88
C ASP A 57 -2.21 -17.60 9.93
N GLU A 58 -3.44 -17.06 9.87
CA GLU A 58 -3.92 -15.94 10.70
C GLU A 58 -3.22 -14.59 10.45
N VAL A 59 -2.34 -14.51 9.45
CA VAL A 59 -1.63 -13.30 9.03
C VAL A 59 -2.28 -12.71 7.79
N LEU A 60 -2.64 -11.43 7.85
CA LEU A 60 -3.12 -10.69 6.68
C LEU A 60 -1.94 -10.39 5.73
N THR A 61 -1.92 -11.06 4.59
CA THR A 61 -0.89 -10.92 3.55
C THR A 61 -1.45 -10.11 2.38
N SER A 62 -0.77 -9.04 2.00
CA SER A 62 -1.12 -8.18 0.86
C SER A 62 -0.34 -8.56 -0.39
N ALA A 63 -1.00 -8.73 -1.53
CA ALA A 63 -0.32 -8.76 -2.83
C ALA A 63 -0.19 -7.34 -3.38
N THR A 64 1.02 -6.98 -3.84
CA THR A 64 1.33 -5.62 -4.28
C THR A 64 1.88 -5.62 -5.69
N ALA A 65 1.37 -4.74 -6.55
CA ALA A 65 1.97 -4.49 -7.86
C ALA A 65 2.99 -3.35 -7.77
N LEU A 66 4.20 -3.61 -8.24
CA LEU A 66 5.29 -2.65 -8.28
C LEU A 66 5.23 -1.81 -9.57
N PRO A 67 5.81 -0.59 -9.57
CA PRO A 67 5.92 0.27 -10.77
C PRO A 67 6.60 -0.37 -12.00
N SER A 68 7.38 -1.42 -11.77
CA SER A 68 8.01 -2.27 -12.80
C SER A 68 7.02 -3.19 -13.52
N GLY A 69 5.79 -3.34 -13.02
CA GLY A 69 4.79 -4.29 -13.49
C GLY A 69 4.94 -5.71 -12.92
N SER A 70 5.85 -5.92 -11.96
CA SER A 70 6.00 -7.19 -11.23
C SER A 70 5.14 -7.24 -9.96
N CYS A 71 4.73 -8.44 -9.54
CA CYS A 71 4.01 -8.68 -8.29
C CYS A 71 5.00 -9.02 -7.16
N ALA A 72 4.75 -8.50 -5.96
CA ALA A 72 5.44 -8.85 -4.71
C ALA A 72 4.43 -9.24 -3.62
#